data_AF-A0A1E7FKI7-F1
#
_entry.id   AF-A0A1E7FKI7-F1
#
_cell.length_a   1.000
_cell.length_b   1.000
_cell.length_c   1.000
_cell.angle_alpha   90.00
_cell.angle_beta   90.00
_cell.angle_gamma   90.00
#
_symmetry.space_group_name_H-M   'P 1'
#
loop_
_entity.id
_entity.type
_entity.pdbx_description
1 polymer ?
#
loop_
_entity_poly.entity_id
_entity_poly.type
_entity_poly.pdbx_seq_one_letter_code
_entity_poly.pdbx_strand_id
1 'polypeptide(L)'
;MDQLLTLYAKEKDSDGNTTSYDDEDNNKDEVVVVNPQRQRGRRKIIRTSGILIKDESLLDNLLLALTEWKNGWMNKNNERTAIDAENYMILTSPASWENLGRNKHQKAEAKLNANITIWKLAKQVMESVDEDFAEKYTALAVTHNFIGSPHIDRQNVGPFYGLSLGDFDDGTGGIMVECTARIVAHNNTKNRVAKCDGRYPHWVAPYDNENKQRFSLIFYQTMGASQPLGTSVFNLSDDDDFSCV
;
A
#
# COMPACT_ATOMS: atom_id res chain seq x y z
N MET A 1 -4.12 -23.80 14.59
CA MET A 1 -3.43 -22.51 14.36
C MET A 1 -4.36 -21.62 13.53
N ASP A 2 -5.61 -21.46 13.99
CA ASP A 2 -6.75 -21.10 13.13
C ASP A 2 -7.83 -20.28 13.88
N GLN A 3 -7.45 -19.62 14.99
CA GLN A 3 -8.40 -18.91 15.86
C GLN A 3 -8.27 -17.37 15.79
N LEU A 4 -7.26 -16.84 15.12
CA LEU A 4 -7.03 -15.40 15.01
C LEU A 4 -7.78 -14.73 13.84
N LEU A 5 -8.18 -15.50 12.82
CA LEU A 5 -8.91 -14.99 11.65
C LEU A 5 -10.42 -14.87 11.88
N THR A 6 -11.01 -15.67 12.77
CA THR A 6 -12.45 -15.65 13.06
C THR A 6 -12.89 -14.39 13.81
N LEU A 7 -11.95 -13.66 14.45
CA LEU A 7 -12.23 -12.44 15.20
C LEU A 7 -12.37 -11.18 14.34
N TYR A 8 -11.98 -11.20 13.07
CA TYR A 8 -12.07 -10.03 12.17
C TYR A 8 -13.23 -10.09 11.17
N ALA A 9 -13.96 -11.22 11.10
CA ALA A 9 -15.03 -11.43 10.11
C ALA A 9 -16.46 -11.33 10.67
N LYS A 10 -16.66 -10.83 11.91
CA LYS A 10 -17.96 -10.90 12.61
C LYS A 10 -18.51 -9.59 13.19
N GLU A 11 -18.07 -8.43 12.69
CA GLU A 11 -18.61 -7.11 13.11
C GLU A 11 -19.24 -6.31 11.96
N LYS A 12 -19.92 -6.98 11.04
CA LYS A 12 -20.93 -6.32 10.20
C LYS A 12 -22.21 -7.14 10.20
N ASP A 13 -23.31 -6.42 10.38
CA ASP A 13 -24.71 -6.82 10.23
C ASP A 13 -25.42 -7.25 11.53
N SER A 14 -25.98 -6.27 12.25
CA SER A 14 -27.45 -6.03 12.30
C SER A 14 -27.89 -5.34 13.61
N ASP A 15 -27.75 -4.02 13.64
CA ASP A 15 -28.64 -3.17 14.44
C ASP A 15 -30.00 -3.12 13.72
N GLY A 16 -30.95 -3.93 14.20
CA GLY A 16 -32.32 -4.01 13.72
C GLY A 16 -33.30 -3.89 14.88
N ASN A 17 -33.59 -2.64 15.24
CA ASN A 17 -34.56 -2.20 16.23
C ASN A 17 -35.97 -2.75 15.93
N THR A 18 -36.59 -3.49 16.87
CA THR A 18 -38.07 -3.55 17.00
C THR A 18 -38.47 -3.72 18.47
N THR A 19 -39.32 -2.81 18.93
CA THR A 19 -39.96 -2.73 20.24
C THR A 19 -41.06 -3.79 20.42
N SER A 20 -41.28 -4.31 21.63
CA SER A 20 -42.51 -4.05 22.44
C SER A 20 -42.78 -5.08 23.57
N TYR A 21 -43.33 -4.52 24.67
CA TYR A 21 -44.12 -5.06 25.80
C TYR A 21 -43.47 -5.82 26.98
N ASP A 22 -43.46 -5.07 28.10
CA ASP A 22 -44.01 -5.33 29.44
C ASP A 22 -43.34 -6.29 30.46
N ASP A 23 -42.99 -5.63 31.56
CA ASP A 23 -43.30 -5.93 32.97
C ASP A 23 -42.32 -6.64 33.93
N GLU A 24 -42.26 -5.98 35.09
CA GLU A 24 -41.89 -6.43 36.46
C GLU A 24 -40.42 -6.45 36.92
N ASP A 25 -40.09 -5.39 37.66
CA ASP A 25 -39.54 -5.41 39.03
C ASP A 25 -38.60 -6.57 39.41
N ASN A 26 -37.32 -6.27 39.66
CA ASN A 26 -36.71 -6.60 40.95
C ASN A 26 -35.31 -5.98 41.12
N ASN A 27 -35.25 -5.17 42.18
CA ASN A 27 -34.10 -4.54 42.79
C ASN A 27 -33.07 -5.57 43.30
N LYS A 28 -31.89 -5.67 42.67
CA LYS A 28 -30.70 -6.33 43.25
C LYS A 28 -29.40 -5.66 42.76
N ASP A 29 -28.59 -5.26 43.74
CA ASP A 29 -27.24 -4.71 43.66
C ASP A 29 -26.47 -5.03 42.37
N GLU A 30 -26.31 -4.00 41.52
CA GLU A 30 -25.38 -4.03 40.39
C GLU A 30 -23.94 -4.08 40.92
N VAL A 31 -23.41 -5.29 41.05
CA VAL A 31 -21.97 -5.51 40.91
C VAL A 31 -21.62 -5.09 39.49
N VAL A 32 -21.04 -3.90 39.34
CA VAL A 32 -20.43 -3.44 38.09
C VAL A 32 -19.33 -4.43 37.74
N VAL A 33 -19.67 -5.45 36.95
CA VAL A 33 -18.70 -6.33 36.29
C VAL A 33 -18.03 -5.47 35.24
N VAL A 34 -16.92 -4.85 35.63
CA VAL A 34 -16.05 -4.12 34.71
C VAL A 34 -15.55 -5.15 33.69
N ASN A 35 -16.18 -5.16 32.52
CA ASN A 35 -15.82 -6.05 31.43
C ASN A 35 -14.34 -5.78 31.05
N PRO A 36 -13.39 -6.72 31.26
CA PRO A 36 -11.96 -6.47 31.07
C PRO A 36 -11.57 -6.28 29.59
N GLN A 37 -12.52 -6.36 28.67
CA GLN A 37 -12.29 -6.34 27.23
C GLN A 37 -12.05 -4.94 26.62
N ARG A 38 -12.09 -3.86 27.41
CA ARG A 38 -11.99 -2.48 26.89
C ARG A 38 -10.71 -1.75 27.26
N GLN A 39 -9.56 -2.39 27.13
CA GLN A 39 -8.29 -1.71 26.85
C GLN A 39 -7.43 -2.56 25.91
N ARG A 40 -7.90 -2.79 24.68
CA ARG A 40 -6.94 -3.10 23.60
C ARG A 40 -6.04 -1.87 23.47
N GLY A 41 -4.85 -1.92 24.07
CA GLY A 41 -3.90 -0.80 24.07
C GLY A 41 -3.74 -0.26 22.66
N ARG A 42 -3.97 1.06 22.49
CA ARG A 42 -3.79 1.74 21.19
C ARG A 42 -2.39 1.42 20.69
N ARG A 43 -2.27 0.95 19.45
CA ARG A 43 -0.96 0.73 18.83
C ARG A 43 -0.23 2.07 18.75
N LYS A 44 1.06 2.08 19.06
CA LYS A 44 1.93 3.23 18.85
C LYS A 44 2.15 3.39 17.36
N ILE A 45 1.93 4.60 16.85
CA ILE A 45 2.28 4.96 15.47
C ILE A 45 3.64 5.66 15.51
N ILE A 46 4.61 5.12 14.79
CA ILE A 46 5.87 5.81 14.48
C ILE A 46 5.75 6.41 13.09
N ARG A 47 6.28 7.61 12.89
CA ARG A 47 6.25 8.30 11.59
C ARG A 47 7.64 8.22 10.98
N THR A 48 7.68 7.85 9.71
CA THR A 48 8.88 7.73 8.89
C THR A 48 8.59 8.39 7.54
N SER A 49 9.63 8.76 6.81
CA SER A 49 9.50 9.38 5.49
C SER A 49 10.40 8.68 4.50
N GLY A 50 9.91 8.47 3.28
CA GLY A 50 10.77 8.06 2.16
C GLY A 50 11.75 9.16 1.75
N ILE A 51 12.65 8.83 0.84
CA ILE A 51 13.57 9.80 0.22
C ILE A 51 12.76 10.75 -0.65
N LEU A 52 12.89 12.05 -0.39
CA LEU A 52 12.30 13.09 -1.23
C LEU A 52 13.01 13.13 -2.59
N ILE A 53 12.22 13.02 -3.66
CA ILE A 53 12.74 13.20 -5.01
C ILE A 53 12.93 14.69 -5.25
N LYS A 54 14.19 15.11 -5.38
CA LYS A 54 14.57 16.53 -5.52
C LYS A 54 14.32 17.10 -6.92
N ASP A 55 14.26 16.23 -7.92
CA ASP A 55 13.94 16.64 -9.29
C ASP A 55 12.43 16.83 -9.44
N GLU A 56 11.97 18.05 -9.20
CA GLU A 56 10.55 18.42 -9.34
C GLU A 56 10.06 18.23 -10.78
N SER A 57 10.92 18.49 -11.77
CA SER A 57 10.54 18.34 -13.18
C SER A 57 10.26 16.88 -13.55
N LEU A 58 11.01 15.94 -12.97
CA LEU A 58 10.76 14.51 -13.12
C LEU A 58 9.41 14.11 -12.50
N LEU A 59 9.09 14.62 -11.31
CA LEU A 59 7.81 14.35 -10.65
C LEU A 59 6.64 14.95 -11.43
N ASP A 60 6.77 16.17 -11.92
CA ASP A 60 5.73 16.86 -12.70
C ASP A 60 5.44 16.11 -14.01
N ASN A 61 6.49 15.72 -14.74
CA ASN A 61 6.35 14.92 -15.96
C ASN A 61 5.69 13.56 -15.68
N LEU A 62 6.05 12.92 -14.56
CA LEU A 62 5.44 11.64 -14.16
C LEU A 62 3.97 11.82 -13.77
N LEU A 63 3.64 12.87 -13.01
CA LEU A 63 2.25 13.19 -12.66
C LEU A 63 1.40 13.52 -13.88
N LEU A 64 1.96 14.25 -14.85
CA LEU A 64 1.29 14.52 -16.12
C LEU A 64 0.99 13.22 -16.87
N ALA A 65 1.98 12.33 -17.03
CA ALA A 65 1.79 11.05 -17.70
C ALA A 65 0.75 10.15 -16.98
N LEU A 66 0.72 10.17 -15.64
CA LEU A 66 -0.27 9.44 -14.84
C LEU A 66 -1.68 10.03 -14.99
N THR A 67 -1.79 11.35 -15.10
CA THR A 67 -3.06 12.04 -15.33
C THR A 67 -3.61 11.73 -16.72
N GLU A 68 -2.76 11.75 -17.75
CA GLU A 68 -3.13 11.33 -19.10
C GLU A 68 -3.56 9.87 -19.16
N TRP A 69 -2.81 8.99 -18.47
CA TRP A 69 -3.15 7.58 -18.33
C TRP A 69 -4.54 7.38 -17.73
N LYS A 70 -4.83 8.02 -16.60
CA LYS A 70 -6.16 7.99 -15.97
C LYS A 70 -7.25 8.46 -16.93
N ASN A 71 -7.05 9.60 -17.58
CA ASN A 71 -8.05 10.21 -18.46
C ASN A 71 -8.32 9.37 -19.72
N GLY A 72 -7.29 8.70 -20.26
CA GLY A 72 -7.41 7.77 -21.38
C GLY A 72 -8.06 6.43 -21.00
N TRP A 73 -8.19 6.13 -19.72
CA TRP A 73 -8.67 4.85 -19.19
C TRP A 73 -10.13 4.93 -18.72
N MET A 74 -11.01 5.47 -19.57
CA MET A 74 -12.45 5.43 -19.33
C MET A 74 -13.01 4.02 -19.62
N ASN A 75 -13.81 3.47 -18.69
CA ASN A 75 -14.57 2.21 -18.82
C ASN A 75 -13.82 0.86 -18.70
N LYS A 76 -12.60 0.82 -18.16
CA LYS A 76 -11.88 -0.45 -17.93
C LYS A 76 -11.56 -0.61 -16.44
N ASN A 77 -12.57 -0.99 -15.65
CA ASN A 77 -12.34 -1.33 -14.27
C ASN A 77 -11.65 -2.70 -14.17
N ASN A 78 -10.41 -2.61 -13.67
CA ASN A 78 -9.75 -3.53 -12.79
C ASN A 78 -9.30 -4.88 -13.36
N GLU A 79 -7.99 -4.99 -13.62
CA GLU A 79 -7.29 -6.29 -13.67
C GLU A 79 -7.55 -7.13 -12.42
N ARG A 80 -8.03 -6.53 -11.32
CA ARG A 80 -8.50 -7.18 -10.10
C ARG A 80 -9.74 -6.49 -9.51
N THR A 81 -10.92 -7.06 -9.70
CA THR A 81 -12.20 -6.53 -9.19
C THR A 81 -12.28 -6.40 -7.66
N ALA A 82 -11.39 -7.06 -6.91
CA ALA A 82 -11.30 -6.98 -5.46
C ALA A 82 -10.44 -5.81 -4.93
N ILE A 83 -9.86 -5.00 -5.83
CA ILE A 83 -9.06 -3.82 -5.47
C ILE A 83 -9.97 -2.60 -5.47
N ASP A 84 -9.98 -1.88 -4.35
CA ASP A 84 -10.68 -0.60 -4.20
C ASP A 84 -9.81 0.54 -4.75
N ALA A 85 -9.82 0.70 -6.08
CA ALA A 85 -9.17 1.77 -6.82
C ALA A 85 -10.04 2.21 -8.00
N GLU A 86 -9.91 3.47 -8.41
CA GLU A 86 -10.53 3.96 -9.65
C GLU A 86 -9.82 3.42 -10.90
N ASN A 87 -8.49 3.29 -10.84
CA ASN A 87 -7.70 2.69 -11.91
C ASN A 87 -6.57 1.85 -11.33
N TYR A 88 -6.29 0.70 -11.95
CA TYR A 88 -5.24 -0.21 -11.55
C TYR A 88 -4.56 -0.84 -12.77
N MET A 89 -3.23 -0.81 -12.79
CA MET A 89 -2.42 -1.39 -13.85
C MET A 89 -1.13 -2.00 -13.28
N ILE A 90 -0.76 -3.20 -13.72
CA ILE A 90 0.60 -3.74 -13.53
C ILE A 90 1.40 -3.66 -14.84
N LEU A 91 2.60 -3.11 -14.80
CA LEU A 91 3.59 -3.19 -15.86
C LEU A 91 4.68 -4.20 -15.47
N THR A 92 4.88 -5.24 -16.29
CA THR A 92 5.91 -6.26 -16.03
C THR A 92 7.24 -5.83 -16.62
N SER A 93 8.30 -5.93 -15.81
CA SER A 93 9.68 -5.62 -16.23
C SER A 93 10.13 -6.50 -17.39
N PRO A 94 10.82 -5.93 -18.41
CA PRO A 94 11.46 -6.71 -19.46
C PRO A 94 12.37 -7.82 -18.93
N ALA A 95 13.09 -7.57 -17.84
CA ALA A 95 13.96 -8.56 -17.19
C ALA A 95 13.21 -9.79 -16.66
N SER A 96 11.89 -9.70 -16.50
CA SER A 96 11.04 -10.81 -16.03
C SER A 96 10.37 -11.58 -17.17
N TRP A 97 10.53 -11.16 -18.43
CA TRP A 97 9.81 -11.77 -19.56
C TRP A 97 10.34 -13.12 -20.01
N GLU A 98 11.62 -13.41 -19.77
CA GLU A 98 12.24 -14.69 -20.19
C GLU A 98 11.52 -15.90 -19.59
N ASN A 99 11.00 -15.75 -18.38
CA ASN A 99 10.27 -16.79 -17.67
C ASN A 99 8.76 -16.80 -17.98
N LEU A 100 8.30 -15.91 -18.86
CA LEU A 100 6.91 -15.88 -19.31
C LEU A 100 6.71 -16.75 -20.55
N GLY A 101 5.62 -17.50 -20.59
CA GLY A 101 5.18 -18.14 -21.83
C GLY A 101 4.89 -17.08 -22.92
N ARG A 102 5.09 -17.43 -24.19
CA ARG A 102 4.99 -16.54 -25.37
C ARG A 102 3.79 -15.58 -25.33
N ASN A 103 2.59 -16.08 -25.05
CA ASN A 103 1.37 -15.26 -25.02
C ASN A 103 1.38 -14.23 -23.89
N LYS A 104 1.95 -14.57 -22.72
CA LYS A 104 2.07 -13.64 -21.59
C LYS A 104 3.12 -12.57 -21.85
N HIS A 105 4.24 -12.95 -22.46
CA HIS A 105 5.28 -12.01 -22.92
C HIS A 105 4.67 -10.98 -23.87
N GLN A 106 4.03 -11.39 -24.97
CA GLN A 106 3.47 -10.48 -25.97
C GLN A 106 2.48 -9.48 -25.36
N LYS A 107 1.64 -9.92 -24.41
CA LYS A 107 0.71 -9.03 -23.69
C LYS A 107 1.44 -8.06 -22.77
N ALA A 108 2.44 -8.52 -22.03
CA ALA A 108 3.25 -7.69 -21.15
C ALA A 108 4.02 -6.62 -21.93
N GLU A 109 4.65 -7.00 -23.04
CA GLU A 109 5.38 -6.11 -23.95
C GLU A 109 4.45 -5.08 -24.59
N ALA A 110 3.32 -5.49 -25.16
CA ALA A 110 2.35 -4.56 -25.75
C ALA A 110 1.83 -3.56 -24.73
N LYS A 111 1.54 -4.01 -23.49
CA LYS A 111 1.07 -3.15 -22.41
C LYS A 111 2.15 -2.18 -21.93
N LEU A 112 3.39 -2.65 -21.82
CA LEU A 112 4.54 -1.81 -21.47
C LEU A 112 4.76 -0.74 -22.54
N ASN A 113 4.76 -1.11 -23.82
CA ASN A 113 4.94 -0.18 -24.93
C ASN A 113 3.85 0.89 -24.97
N ALA A 114 2.59 0.51 -24.68
CA ALA A 114 1.49 1.46 -24.58
C ALA A 114 1.62 2.45 -23.40
N ASN A 115 2.44 2.14 -22.39
CA ASN A 115 2.63 2.94 -21.17
C ASN A 115 4.11 3.26 -20.93
N ILE A 116 4.91 3.33 -22.01
CA ILE A 116 6.37 3.39 -21.91
C ILE A 116 6.87 4.68 -21.24
N THR A 117 6.12 5.78 -21.37
CA THR A 117 6.43 7.06 -20.73
C THR A 117 6.39 6.93 -19.20
N ILE A 118 5.32 6.35 -18.65
CA ILE A 118 5.19 6.10 -17.20
C ILE A 118 6.34 5.21 -16.73
N TRP A 119 6.62 4.13 -17.46
CA TRP A 119 7.69 3.21 -17.11
C TRP A 119 9.06 3.90 -17.04
N LYS A 120 9.42 4.67 -18.07
CA LYS A 120 10.73 5.36 -18.12
C LYS A 120 10.89 6.37 -17.00
N LEU A 121 9.88 7.21 -16.76
CA LEU A 121 9.91 8.21 -15.70
C LEU A 121 9.94 7.57 -14.31
N ALA A 122 9.14 6.52 -14.09
CA ALA A 122 9.16 5.76 -12.83
C ALA A 122 10.51 5.06 -12.60
N LYS A 123 11.15 4.53 -13.66
CA LYS A 123 12.48 3.94 -13.56
C LYS A 123 13.53 5.00 -13.20
N GLN A 124 13.52 6.18 -13.83
CA GLN A 124 14.42 7.28 -13.48
C GLN A 124 14.28 7.72 -12.02
N VAL A 125 13.05 7.77 -11.51
CA VAL A 125 12.81 8.01 -10.08
C VAL A 125 13.48 6.93 -9.23
N MET A 126 13.30 5.65 -9.56
CA MET A 126 13.91 4.56 -8.81
C MET A 126 15.45 4.59 -8.88
N GLU A 127 16.02 4.86 -10.06
CA GLU A 127 17.47 4.99 -10.28
C GLU A 127 18.08 6.09 -9.39
N SER A 128 17.35 7.18 -9.16
CA SER A 128 17.79 8.27 -8.28
C SER A 128 17.84 7.91 -6.78
N VAL A 129 17.25 6.78 -6.39
CA VAL A 129 17.09 6.32 -5.00
C VAL A 129 17.85 5.02 -4.73
N ASP A 130 17.72 4.05 -5.63
CA ASP A 130 18.33 2.73 -5.55
C ASP A 130 18.51 2.20 -6.99
N GLU A 131 19.61 2.60 -7.63
CA GLU A 131 20.03 2.16 -8.98
C GLU A 131 20.04 0.64 -9.09
N ASP A 132 20.52 -0.03 -8.04
CA ASP A 132 20.63 -1.47 -7.95
C ASP A 132 19.26 -2.16 -8.00
N PHE A 133 18.26 -1.62 -7.31
CA PHE A 133 16.90 -2.14 -7.33
C PHE A 133 16.16 -1.76 -8.62
N ALA A 134 16.47 -0.60 -9.21
CA ALA A 134 15.87 -0.15 -10.47
C ALA A 134 16.08 -1.12 -11.64
N GLU A 135 17.14 -1.93 -11.60
CA GLU A 135 17.41 -2.99 -12.57
C GLU A 135 16.77 -4.34 -12.22
N LYS A 136 16.33 -4.52 -10.97
CA LYS A 136 15.95 -5.83 -10.43
C LYS A 136 14.45 -6.00 -10.16
N TYR A 137 13.68 -4.91 -10.06
CA TYR A 137 12.24 -5.03 -9.82
C TYR A 137 11.55 -5.75 -10.98
N THR A 138 10.60 -6.62 -10.64
CA THR A 138 9.96 -7.50 -11.63
C THR A 138 8.69 -6.88 -12.20
N ALA A 139 8.07 -5.98 -11.45
CA ALA A 139 6.85 -5.30 -11.85
C ALA A 139 6.66 -3.96 -11.15
N LEU A 140 5.91 -3.10 -11.81
CA LEU A 140 5.45 -1.81 -11.31
C LEU A 140 3.92 -1.82 -11.27
N ALA A 141 3.33 -1.71 -10.09
CA ALA A 141 1.91 -1.46 -9.94
C ALA A 141 1.65 0.06 -9.95
N VAL A 142 0.71 0.48 -10.79
CA VAL A 142 0.27 1.87 -10.96
C VAL A 142 -1.19 1.94 -10.57
N THR A 143 -1.54 2.84 -9.66
CA THR A 143 -2.90 2.97 -9.15
C THR A 143 -3.34 4.42 -9.07
N HIS A 144 -4.63 4.67 -9.30
CA HIS A 144 -5.28 5.95 -9.05
C HIS A 144 -6.37 5.78 -7.98
N ASN A 145 -6.35 6.66 -6.97
CA ASN A 145 -7.27 6.70 -5.84
C ASN A 145 -7.48 5.35 -5.13
N PHE A 146 -6.39 4.59 -4.96
CA PHE A 146 -6.42 3.30 -4.28
C PHE A 146 -6.57 3.44 -2.76
N ILE A 147 -7.54 2.72 -2.21
CA ILE A 147 -7.73 2.48 -0.78
C ILE A 147 -7.35 1.03 -0.50
N GLY A 148 -6.24 0.82 0.19
CA GLY A 148 -5.80 -0.52 0.57
C GLY A 148 -6.34 -0.93 1.93
N SER A 149 -7.03 -2.06 2.02
CA SER A 149 -7.26 -2.74 3.30
C SER A 149 -5.99 -3.49 3.74
N PRO A 150 -5.84 -3.81 5.05
CA PRO A 150 -4.68 -4.56 5.54
C PRO A 150 -4.48 -5.90 4.83
N HIS A 151 -3.31 -6.09 4.22
CA HIS A 151 -2.94 -7.32 3.51
C HIS A 151 -1.44 -7.63 3.59
N ILE A 152 -1.07 -8.81 3.09
CA ILE A 152 0.31 -9.31 3.01
C ILE A 152 0.61 -9.72 1.57
N ASP A 153 1.73 -9.23 1.03
CA ASP A 153 2.21 -9.59 -0.30
C ASP A 153 2.98 -10.91 -0.29
N ARG A 154 2.24 -12.02 -0.30
CA ARG A 154 2.81 -13.37 -0.21
C ARG A 154 3.73 -13.76 -1.36
N GLN A 155 3.63 -13.09 -2.50
CA GLN A 155 4.41 -13.40 -3.69
C GLN A 155 5.71 -12.60 -3.77
N ASN A 156 5.90 -11.61 -2.89
CA ASN A 156 7.10 -10.80 -2.91
C ASN A 156 8.28 -11.62 -2.37
N VAL A 157 9.41 -11.56 -3.07
CA VAL A 157 10.67 -12.21 -2.66
C VAL A 157 11.56 -11.29 -1.83
N GLY A 158 11.15 -10.04 -1.61
CA GLY A 158 11.85 -9.04 -0.82
C GLY A 158 10.99 -7.80 -0.56
N PRO A 159 11.57 -6.74 0.02
CA PRO A 159 10.90 -5.45 0.18
C PRO A 159 10.47 -4.84 -1.16
N PHE A 160 9.47 -3.96 -1.10
CA PHE A 160 9.05 -3.13 -2.22
C PHE A 160 9.40 -1.66 -1.94
N TYR A 161 9.36 -0.85 -2.99
CA TYR A 161 9.40 0.61 -2.89
C TYR A 161 8.06 1.21 -3.31
N GLY A 162 7.60 2.22 -2.58
CA GLY A 162 6.36 2.94 -2.86
C GLY A 162 6.59 4.44 -3.04
N LEU A 163 5.97 5.01 -4.08
CA LEU A 163 5.87 6.45 -4.32
C LEU A 163 4.40 6.84 -4.46
N SER A 164 4.04 8.05 -4.04
CA SER A 164 2.72 8.64 -4.28
C SER A 164 2.81 10.09 -4.74
N LEU A 165 1.96 10.46 -5.71
CA LEU A 165 1.89 11.79 -6.33
C LEU A 165 0.43 12.28 -6.37
N GLY A 166 0.26 13.59 -6.59
CA GLY A 166 -1.06 14.24 -6.66
C GLY A 166 -1.22 15.36 -5.62
N ASP A 167 -2.44 15.83 -5.46
CA ASP A 167 -2.79 16.98 -4.62
C ASP A 167 -3.26 16.60 -3.19
N PHE A 168 -3.34 15.32 -2.85
CA PHE A 168 -3.62 14.83 -1.48
C PHE A 168 -2.65 15.38 -0.42
N ASP A 169 -3.02 15.52 0.86
CA ASP A 169 -2.15 16.22 1.82
C ASP A 169 -0.86 15.46 2.19
N ASP A 170 0.24 16.21 2.38
CA ASP A 170 1.51 15.62 2.86
C ASP A 170 1.33 14.98 4.25
N GLY A 171 1.95 13.82 4.46
CA GLY A 171 1.80 13.05 5.69
C GLY A 171 0.44 12.33 5.86
N THR A 172 -0.38 12.29 4.81
CA THR A 172 -1.57 11.43 4.66
C THR A 172 -1.35 10.45 3.52
N GLY A 173 -2.22 9.45 3.33
CA GLY A 173 -2.15 8.58 2.14
C GLY A 173 -0.86 7.76 2.00
N GLY A 174 -0.02 7.71 3.04
CA GLY A 174 1.23 6.96 3.07
C GLY A 174 1.01 5.46 3.22
N ILE A 175 2.10 4.72 3.43
CA ILE A 175 2.05 3.27 3.65
C ILE A 175 2.12 3.00 5.15
N MET A 176 1.09 2.36 5.66
CA MET A 176 1.04 1.86 7.03
C MET A 176 1.52 0.42 7.04
N VAL A 177 2.48 0.07 7.91
CA VAL A 177 2.99 -1.30 8.02
C VAL A 177 3.19 -1.69 9.48
N GLU A 178 2.78 -2.91 9.84
CA GLU A 178 3.00 -3.44 11.18
C GLU A 178 4.48 -3.77 11.40
N CYS A 179 5.12 -3.08 12.35
CA CYS A 179 6.49 -3.40 12.80
C CYS A 179 6.47 -4.49 13.88
N THR A 180 5.48 -4.40 14.78
CA THR A 180 5.18 -5.39 15.80
C THR A 180 3.67 -5.40 16.07
N ALA A 181 3.20 -6.31 16.93
CA ALA A 181 1.79 -6.31 17.35
C ALA A 181 1.29 -4.98 17.99
N ARG A 182 2.22 -4.13 18.45
CA ARG A 182 1.94 -2.87 19.16
C ARG A 182 2.45 -1.62 18.43
N ILE A 183 3.23 -1.77 17.36
CA ILE A 183 3.87 -0.65 16.66
C ILE A 183 3.52 -0.72 15.17
N VAL A 184 3.02 0.38 14.64
CA VAL A 184 2.76 0.57 13.21
C VAL A 184 3.60 1.74 12.72
N ALA A 185 4.32 1.57 11.63
CA ALA A 185 4.98 2.67 10.96
C ALA A 185 4.05 3.29 9.93
N HIS A 186 3.99 4.62 9.92
CA HIS A 186 3.38 5.42 8.87
C HIS A 186 4.49 6.03 8.01
N ASN A 187 4.74 5.44 6.85
CA ASN A 187 5.73 5.91 5.88
C ASN A 187 5.10 6.93 4.94
N ASN A 188 5.57 8.17 4.99
CA ASN A 188 5.16 9.19 4.03
C ASN A 188 5.75 8.91 2.64
N THR A 189 4.88 8.76 1.65
CA THR A 189 5.22 8.51 0.23
C THR A 189 4.86 9.67 -0.69
N LYS A 190 4.29 10.78 -0.19
CA LYS A 190 3.99 11.94 -1.04
C LYS A 190 5.29 12.55 -1.55
N ASN A 191 5.50 12.53 -2.87
CA ASN A 191 6.72 12.98 -3.55
C ASN A 191 8.00 12.28 -3.04
N ARG A 192 7.84 11.13 -2.37
CA ARG A 192 8.89 10.41 -1.66
C ARG A 192 8.86 8.94 -2.01
N VAL A 193 10.03 8.34 -2.18
CA VAL A 193 10.18 6.89 -2.38
C VAL A 193 10.48 6.25 -1.02
N ALA A 194 9.55 5.47 -0.49
CA ALA A 194 9.71 4.74 0.77
C ALA A 194 9.88 3.24 0.50
N LYS A 195 10.84 2.61 1.17
CA LYS A 195 11.02 1.16 1.14
C LYS A 195 10.30 0.52 2.32
N CYS A 196 9.47 -0.47 2.03
CA CYS A 196 8.70 -1.22 3.02
C CYS A 196 8.76 -2.71 2.68
N ASP A 197 8.73 -3.57 3.70
CA ASP A 197 8.58 -4.99 3.48
C ASP A 197 7.10 -5.38 3.49
N GLY A 198 6.51 -5.52 2.29
CA GLY A 198 5.10 -5.89 2.10
C GLY A 198 4.74 -7.30 2.59
N ARG A 199 5.72 -8.09 3.02
CA ARG A 199 5.50 -9.39 3.64
C ARG A 199 4.98 -9.26 5.09
N TYR A 200 5.01 -8.05 5.64
CA TYR A 200 4.29 -7.67 6.86
C TYR A 200 2.91 -7.09 6.52
N PRO A 201 1.90 -7.21 7.42
CA PRO A 201 0.60 -6.59 7.22
C PRO A 201 0.74 -5.09 6.96
N HIS A 202 0.19 -4.62 5.84
CA HIS A 202 0.26 -3.23 5.44
C HIS A 202 -1.00 -2.74 4.72
N TRP A 203 -1.21 -1.44 4.72
CA TRP A 203 -2.36 -0.76 4.12
C TRP A 203 -2.03 0.68 3.74
N VAL A 204 -2.93 1.35 3.03
CA VAL A 204 -2.80 2.78 2.71
C VAL A 204 -3.41 3.60 3.85
N ALA A 205 -2.65 4.57 4.38
CA ALA A 205 -3.16 5.49 5.38
C ALA A 205 -4.34 6.30 4.82
N PRO A 206 -5.33 6.70 5.65
CA PRO A 206 -6.41 7.57 5.18
C PRO A 206 -5.89 8.86 4.53
N TYR A 207 -6.61 9.32 3.52
CA TYR A 207 -6.46 10.62 2.87
C TYR A 207 -7.83 11.05 2.32
N ASP A 208 -7.97 12.32 1.94
CA ASP A 208 -9.19 12.87 1.34
C ASP A 208 -9.31 12.40 -0.12
N ASN A 209 -9.79 11.17 -0.31
CA ASN A 209 -9.99 10.57 -1.64
C ASN A 209 -11.27 11.04 -2.34
N GLU A 210 -12.13 11.79 -1.65
CA GLU A 210 -13.36 12.36 -2.22
C GLU A 210 -13.06 13.63 -3.02
N ASN A 211 -12.15 14.47 -2.51
CA ASN A 211 -11.86 15.78 -3.11
C ASN A 211 -10.45 15.89 -3.70
N LYS A 212 -9.58 14.89 -3.46
CA LYS A 212 -8.18 14.91 -3.92
C LYS A 212 -7.84 13.67 -4.72
N GLN A 213 -6.76 13.77 -5.47
CA GLN A 213 -6.23 12.75 -6.35
C GLN A 213 -4.94 12.21 -5.77
N ARG A 214 -4.85 10.88 -5.73
CA ARG A 214 -3.65 10.17 -5.30
C ARG A 214 -3.29 9.11 -6.33
N PHE A 215 -2.16 9.30 -6.99
CA PHE A 215 -1.52 8.27 -7.78
C PHE A 215 -0.50 7.55 -6.91
N SER A 216 -0.36 6.24 -7.06
CA SER A 216 0.76 5.52 -6.45
C SER A 216 1.43 4.54 -7.40
N LEU A 217 2.72 4.36 -7.16
CA LEU A 217 3.65 3.51 -7.89
C LEU A 217 4.31 2.58 -6.87
N ILE A 218 4.11 1.27 -7.03
CA ILE A 218 4.74 0.24 -6.18
C ILE A 218 5.67 -0.61 -7.04
N PHE A 219 6.95 -0.59 -6.72
CA PHE A 219 8.00 -1.37 -7.38
C PHE A 219 8.32 -2.58 -6.53
N TYR A 220 8.13 -3.78 -7.06
CA TYR A 220 8.27 -5.02 -6.27
C TYR A 220 8.90 -6.15 -7.08
N GLN A 221 9.38 -7.15 -6.36
CA GLN A 221 10.01 -8.35 -6.89
C GLN A 221 9.21 -9.59 -6.53
N THR A 222 8.83 -10.40 -7.52
CA THR A 222 8.23 -11.74 -7.32
C THR A 222 9.13 -12.88 -7.79
N MET A 223 10.32 -12.54 -8.28
CA MET A 223 11.30 -13.47 -8.84
C MET A 223 12.70 -13.03 -8.45
N GLY A 224 13.67 -13.95 -8.57
CA GLY A 224 15.04 -13.76 -8.12
C GLY A 224 15.29 -14.44 -6.78
N ALA A 225 16.44 -14.14 -6.16
CA ALA A 225 16.79 -14.69 -4.86
C ALA A 225 15.87 -14.12 -3.77
N SER A 226 15.28 -15.02 -2.97
CA SER A 226 14.48 -14.61 -1.80
C SER A 226 15.39 -13.94 -0.77
N GLN A 227 15.04 -12.72 -0.39
CA GLN A 227 15.69 -12.01 0.69
C GLN A 227 15.12 -12.50 2.03
N PRO A 228 15.93 -12.62 3.09
CA PRO A 228 15.41 -12.92 4.42
C PRO A 228 14.41 -11.85 4.87
N LEU A 229 13.49 -12.24 5.75
CA LEU A 229 12.62 -11.28 6.45
C LEU A 229 13.47 -10.46 7.42
N GLY A 230 13.35 -9.14 7.36
CA GLY A 230 14.13 -8.20 8.16
C GLY A 230 13.24 -7.16 8.84
N THR A 231 13.62 -5.89 8.75
CA THR A 231 12.76 -4.79 9.22
C THR A 231 11.57 -4.58 8.28
N SER A 232 10.45 -4.12 8.84
CA SER A 232 9.24 -3.76 8.08
C SER A 232 9.36 -2.43 7.35
N VAL A 233 10.20 -1.51 7.87
CA VAL A 233 10.48 -0.18 7.31
C VAL A 233 11.97 0.09 7.33
N PHE A 234 12.43 0.82 6.33
CA PHE A 234 13.83 1.13 6.14
C PHE A 234 14.01 2.65 6.23
N ASN A 235 14.91 3.10 7.11
CA ASN A 235 15.33 4.49 7.12
C ASN A 235 16.23 4.69 5.90
N LEU A 236 15.74 5.46 4.92
CA LEU A 236 16.50 5.78 3.73
C LEU A 236 17.11 7.20 3.79
N SER A 237 17.25 7.77 4.98
CA SER A 237 18.01 9.00 5.20
C SER A 237 19.31 8.67 5.91
N ASP A 238 20.43 9.22 5.43
CA ASP A 238 21.75 9.15 6.08
C ASP A 238 21.79 9.85 7.46
N ASP A 239 20.69 10.49 7.88
CA ASP A 239 20.67 11.44 8.99
C ASP A 239 19.96 10.99 10.27
N ASP A 240 19.47 9.74 10.42
CA ASP A 240 18.89 9.34 11.72
C ASP A 240 19.19 7.89 12.13
N ASP A 241 20.08 7.80 13.11
CA ASP A 241 20.48 6.65 13.91
C ASP A 241 19.28 6.16 14.76
N PHE A 242 18.42 5.36 14.15
CA PHE A 242 17.41 4.58 14.86
C PHE A 242 17.65 3.10 14.61
N SER A 243 18.48 2.49 15.45
CA SER A 243 18.49 1.05 15.63
C SER A 243 17.17 0.63 16.28
N CYS A 244 16.24 0.09 15.50
CA CYS A 244 15.13 -0.67 16.05
C CYS A 244 15.69 -1.95 16.69
N VAL A 245 15.72 -1.97 18.03
CA VAL A 245 16.00 -3.16 18.87
C VAL A 245 14.77 -4.03 18.96
#